data_AF-A0A8T1GPW7-F1
#
_entry.id   AF-A0A8T1GPW7-F1
#
_cell.length_a   1.000
_cell.length_b   1.000
_cell.length_c   1.000
_cell.angle_alpha   90.00
_cell.angle_beta   90.00
_cell.angle_gamma   90.00
#
_symmetry.space_group_name_H-M   'P 1'
#
loop_
_entity.id
_entity.type
_entity.pdbx_description
1 polymer ?
#
loop_
_entity_poly.entity_id
_entity_poly.type
_entity_poly.pdbx_seq_one_letter_code
_entity_poly.pdbx_strand_id
1 'polypeptide(L)'
;MFHSQALVVSAASLAMAMGSSSAFQIGSQGRVMWKNNCDYYGDDMYSVPGIPDVCGDICADDSECTHWAWTYFNGGTCWLKNGKTATTLTYWGGGCGYVIDRFLCSDSDSADQNAEQNGKQSDRNIEQNADQNANQNADQNADQNADQNVDQNADQNADQTDQASQASQASGSTSYDNGLTSAETSEMLASINSYRAQYGLGALTIDARLVAASYAHSKDQAAHCAMAHEGSDGSDPWDRMEAQGYDWAVAAENVAAGQSSVSAVMTSWWNSAGHRANILKDDVKNVGFAVASNSDCSEYATYWTQDFGAQ
;
A
#
# COMPACT_ATOMS: atom_id res chain seq x y z
N MET A 1 46.96 -45.71 22.73
CA MET A 1 47.12 -44.29 23.12
C MET A 1 47.18 -43.49 21.82
N PHE A 2 46.25 -42.64 21.41
CA PHE A 2 45.13 -41.95 22.04
C PHE A 2 43.97 -41.82 21.03
N HIS A 3 42.76 -41.69 21.57
CA HIS A 3 41.52 -41.35 20.86
C HIS A 3 41.57 -39.92 20.29
N SER A 4 40.85 -39.67 19.19
CA SER A 4 39.98 -38.49 19.09
C SER A 4 38.92 -38.70 18.01
N GLN A 5 37.67 -38.79 18.49
CA GLN A 5 36.48 -38.59 17.69
C GLN A 5 36.36 -37.11 17.36
N ALA A 6 36.03 -36.77 16.11
CA ALA A 6 35.51 -35.45 15.78
C ALA A 6 34.06 -35.63 15.33
N LEU A 7 33.16 -35.08 16.14
CA LEU A 7 31.73 -35.04 15.93
C LEU A 7 31.39 -34.37 14.60
N VAL A 8 30.53 -35.03 13.83
CA VAL A 8 29.72 -34.39 12.79
C VAL A 8 28.64 -33.58 13.51
N VAL A 9 28.84 -32.27 13.66
CA VAL A 9 27.79 -31.37 14.15
C VAL A 9 26.85 -31.11 12.96
N SER A 10 25.69 -31.75 13.02
CA SER A 10 24.55 -31.45 12.16
C SER A 10 24.11 -30.00 12.39
N ALA A 11 24.31 -29.13 11.41
CA ALA A 11 23.62 -27.86 11.36
C ALA A 11 22.19 -28.15 10.89
N ALA A 12 21.28 -28.26 11.85
CA ALA A 12 19.86 -28.24 11.57
C ALA A 12 19.52 -26.89 10.95
N SER A 13 19.19 -26.89 9.66
CA SER A 13 18.58 -25.75 8.98
C SER A 13 17.26 -25.43 9.70
N LEU A 14 17.28 -24.38 10.52
CA LEU A 14 16.05 -23.77 11.00
C LEU A 14 15.47 -22.97 9.84
N ALA A 15 14.75 -23.65 8.94
CA ALA A 15 13.84 -22.98 8.05
C ALA A 15 12.79 -22.30 8.93
N MET A 16 12.90 -20.98 9.10
CA MET A 16 11.77 -20.19 9.53
C MET A 16 10.73 -20.31 8.43
N ALA A 17 9.80 -21.25 8.60
CA ALA A 17 8.54 -21.20 7.89
C ALA A 17 7.94 -19.84 8.25
N MET A 18 7.92 -18.92 7.29
CA MET A 18 7.05 -17.76 7.34
C MET A 18 5.63 -18.31 7.37
N GLY A 19 5.11 -18.51 8.57
CA GLY A 19 3.74 -18.93 8.76
C GLY A 19 2.86 -17.82 8.22
N SER A 20 2.17 -18.08 7.11
CA SER A 20 0.99 -17.32 6.72
C SER A 20 0.04 -17.42 7.90
N SER A 21 0.02 -16.42 8.78
CA SER A 21 -0.81 -16.47 9.97
C SER A 21 -2.27 -16.47 9.52
N SER A 22 -2.97 -17.57 9.80
CA SER A 22 -4.42 -17.70 9.63
C SER A 22 -5.23 -16.83 10.62
N ALA A 23 -4.54 -16.11 11.49
CA ALA A 23 -5.11 -15.25 12.51
C ALA A 23 -5.38 -13.83 11.98
N PHE A 24 -6.41 -13.20 12.53
CA PHE A 24 -6.67 -11.78 12.31
C PHE A 24 -5.53 -10.91 12.87
N GLN A 25 -5.19 -9.87 12.12
CA GLN A 25 -4.16 -8.87 12.40
C GLN A 25 -4.82 -7.51 12.61
N ILE A 26 -4.20 -6.66 13.44
CA ILE A 26 -4.66 -5.29 13.66
C ILE A 26 -4.35 -4.47 12.39
N GLY A 27 -5.32 -3.71 11.90
CA GLY A 27 -5.21 -2.77 10.79
C GLY A 27 -5.77 -1.39 11.13
N SER A 28 -5.69 -0.45 10.18
CA SER A 28 -6.33 0.87 10.27
C SER A 28 -6.06 1.61 11.58
N GLN A 29 -4.79 1.69 12.00
CA GLN A 29 -4.36 2.32 13.26
C GLN A 29 -5.05 1.76 14.51
N GLY A 30 -5.43 0.47 14.51
CA GLY A 30 -6.11 -0.14 15.64
C GLY A 30 -7.63 -0.09 15.58
N ARG A 31 -8.23 0.45 14.50
CA ARG A 31 -9.69 0.50 14.35
C ARG A 31 -10.30 -0.82 13.93
N VAL A 32 -9.52 -1.67 13.27
CA VAL A 32 -10.05 -2.87 12.62
C VAL A 32 -9.15 -4.09 12.77
N MET A 33 -9.75 -5.26 12.60
CA MET A 33 -9.06 -6.54 12.48
C MET A 33 -9.23 -7.07 11.07
N TRP A 34 -8.19 -7.62 10.46
CA TRP A 34 -8.26 -8.15 9.09
C TRP A 34 -7.42 -9.42 8.94
N LYS A 35 -7.71 -10.26 7.95
CA LYS A 35 -6.87 -11.39 7.58
C LYS A 35 -6.88 -11.62 6.08
N ASN A 36 -5.84 -12.28 5.60
CA ASN A 36 -5.74 -12.78 4.25
C ASN A 36 -6.52 -14.09 4.06
N ASN A 37 -6.78 -14.40 2.80
CA ASN A 37 -7.40 -15.64 2.33
C ASN A 37 -8.81 -15.87 2.92
N CYS A 38 -9.59 -14.80 3.03
CA CYS A 38 -10.93 -14.89 3.57
C CYS A 38 -11.92 -13.98 2.86
N ASP A 39 -13.19 -14.35 2.99
CA ASP A 39 -14.34 -13.62 2.49
C ASP A 39 -15.53 -13.80 3.45
N TYR A 40 -16.36 -12.77 3.55
CA TYR A 40 -17.67 -12.84 4.19
C TYR A 40 -18.71 -12.90 3.07
N TYR A 41 -19.28 -14.07 2.83
CA TYR A 41 -20.17 -14.26 1.69
C TYR A 41 -21.56 -13.65 1.95
N GLY A 42 -22.04 -12.83 1.01
CA GLY A 42 -23.36 -12.19 1.08
C GLY A 42 -23.39 -10.89 1.91
N ASP A 43 -24.61 -10.38 2.13
CA ASP A 43 -24.94 -9.22 2.97
C ASP A 43 -24.17 -7.93 2.68
N ASP A 44 -23.91 -7.68 1.40
CA ASP A 44 -23.30 -6.44 0.91
C ASP A 44 -24.27 -5.26 1.05
N MET A 45 -23.86 -4.23 1.78
CA MET A 45 -24.52 -2.92 1.75
C MET A 45 -24.29 -2.25 0.40
N TYR A 46 -23.02 -2.22 -0.01
CA TYR A 46 -22.54 -1.69 -1.27
C TYR A 46 -21.10 -2.16 -1.49
N SER A 47 -20.58 -1.94 -2.69
CA SER A 47 -19.18 -2.19 -3.00
C SER A 47 -18.54 -0.94 -3.59
N VAL A 48 -17.25 -0.79 -3.31
CA VAL A 48 -16.42 0.27 -3.87
C VAL A 48 -15.13 -0.33 -4.41
N PRO A 49 -14.57 0.21 -5.51
CA PRO A 49 -13.21 -0.13 -5.91
C PRO A 49 -12.24 0.16 -4.77
N GLY A 50 -11.28 -0.73 -4.55
CA GLY A 50 -10.28 -0.55 -3.51
C GLY A 50 -9.34 -1.72 -3.39
N ILE A 51 -8.37 -1.59 -2.50
CA ILE A 51 -7.41 -2.65 -2.13
C ILE A 51 -7.66 -3.15 -0.70
N PRO A 52 -7.16 -4.34 -0.33
CA PRO A 52 -7.52 -4.97 0.94
C PRO A 52 -7.36 -4.03 2.15
N ASP A 53 -6.28 -3.24 2.14
CA ASP A 53 -5.89 -2.37 3.25
C ASP A 53 -6.82 -1.16 3.44
N VAL A 54 -7.43 -0.66 2.37
CA VAL A 54 -8.38 0.48 2.48
C VAL A 54 -9.77 0.04 2.85
N CYS A 55 -10.15 -1.20 2.58
CA CYS A 55 -11.51 -1.65 2.86
C CYS A 55 -11.84 -1.55 4.37
N GLY A 56 -10.82 -1.75 5.22
CA GLY A 56 -10.94 -1.56 6.66
C GLY A 56 -11.18 -0.09 7.04
N ASP A 57 -10.46 0.85 6.43
CA ASP A 57 -10.64 2.28 6.66
C ASP A 57 -12.02 2.75 6.19
N ILE A 58 -12.43 2.35 4.98
CA ILE A 58 -13.74 2.67 4.41
C ILE A 58 -14.87 2.13 5.32
N CYS A 59 -14.73 0.89 5.79
CA CYS A 59 -15.71 0.32 6.72
C CYS A 59 -15.67 0.98 8.11
N ALA A 60 -14.51 1.39 8.60
CA ALA A 60 -14.39 2.07 9.88
C ALA A 60 -15.01 3.48 9.85
N ASP A 61 -14.91 4.18 8.71
CA ASP A 61 -15.46 5.52 8.52
C ASP A 61 -16.98 5.53 8.25
N ASP A 62 -17.51 4.44 7.69
CA ASP A 62 -18.96 4.23 7.57
C ASP A 62 -19.55 3.73 8.91
N SER A 63 -20.45 4.50 9.51
CA SER A 63 -21.05 4.15 10.81
C SER A 63 -21.95 2.90 10.78
N GLU A 64 -22.45 2.52 9.61
CA GLU A 64 -23.29 1.33 9.42
C GLU A 64 -22.48 0.09 9.05
N CYS A 65 -21.24 0.25 8.56
CA CYS A 65 -20.37 -0.87 8.24
C CYS A 65 -19.79 -1.51 9.51
N THR A 66 -19.91 -2.83 9.58
CA THR A 66 -19.39 -3.63 10.70
C THR A 66 -18.24 -4.52 10.26
N HIS A 67 -18.26 -4.98 9.01
CA HIS A 67 -17.25 -5.86 8.44
C HIS A 67 -17.16 -5.66 6.93
N TRP A 68 -16.08 -6.14 6.34
CA TRP A 68 -15.84 -6.03 4.91
C TRP A 68 -15.16 -7.29 4.39
N ALA A 69 -15.32 -7.50 3.09
CA ALA A 69 -14.49 -8.39 2.33
C ALA A 69 -13.83 -7.64 1.17
N TRP A 70 -12.75 -8.19 0.66
CA TRP A 70 -12.04 -7.70 -0.50
C TRP A 70 -11.77 -8.86 -1.44
N THR A 71 -12.01 -8.64 -2.73
CA THR A 71 -11.71 -9.61 -3.77
C THR A 71 -11.06 -8.92 -4.97
N TYR A 72 -10.43 -9.71 -5.85
CA TYR A 72 -9.86 -9.24 -7.12
C TYR A 72 -10.92 -8.85 -8.16
N PHE A 73 -12.19 -8.83 -7.80
CA PHE A 73 -13.25 -8.43 -8.71
C PHE A 73 -12.97 -7.01 -9.26
N ASN A 74 -13.03 -6.85 -10.58
CA ASN A 74 -12.74 -5.60 -11.30
C ASN A 74 -11.40 -4.92 -10.95
N GLY A 75 -10.36 -5.70 -10.63
CA GLY A 75 -9.05 -5.16 -10.28
C GLY A 75 -8.91 -4.76 -8.80
N GLY A 76 -9.89 -5.11 -7.98
CA GLY A 76 -9.91 -4.84 -6.54
C GLY A 76 -11.23 -4.20 -6.13
N THR A 77 -12.02 -4.93 -5.35
CA THR A 77 -13.31 -4.44 -4.85
C THR A 77 -13.42 -4.69 -3.36
N CYS A 78 -13.70 -3.64 -2.61
CA CYS A 78 -14.17 -3.70 -1.23
C CYS A 78 -15.68 -3.93 -1.21
N TRP A 79 -16.09 -4.95 -0.48
CA TRP A 79 -17.48 -5.35 -0.25
C TRP A 79 -17.82 -4.99 1.20
N LEU A 80 -18.56 -3.90 1.39
CA LEU A 80 -18.87 -3.34 2.71
C LEU A 80 -20.17 -3.95 3.21
N LYS A 81 -20.18 -4.37 4.47
CA LYS A 81 -21.24 -5.24 5.01
C LYS A 81 -21.69 -4.76 6.38
N ASN A 82 -22.93 -5.07 6.70
CA ASN A 82 -23.53 -4.81 8.01
C ASN A 82 -24.09 -6.10 8.59
N GLY A 83 -24.05 -6.20 9.91
CA GLY A 83 -24.47 -7.36 10.68
C GLY A 83 -23.63 -7.51 11.93
N LYS A 84 -24.17 -8.17 12.95
CA LYS A 84 -23.44 -8.39 14.21
C LYS A 84 -22.55 -9.64 14.19
N THR A 85 -22.81 -10.54 13.24
CA THR A 85 -22.16 -11.84 13.08
C THR A 85 -22.11 -12.17 11.59
N ALA A 86 -20.98 -12.66 11.12
CA ALA A 86 -20.87 -13.25 9.79
C ALA A 86 -19.93 -14.46 9.84
N THR A 87 -20.19 -15.42 8.97
CA THR A 87 -19.36 -16.62 8.84
C THR A 87 -18.26 -16.33 7.85
N THR A 88 -17.01 -16.55 8.26
CA THR A 88 -15.88 -16.42 7.35
C THR A 88 -15.74 -17.66 6.48
N LEU A 89 -15.56 -17.49 5.17
CA LEU A 89 -15.14 -18.55 4.26
C LEU A 89 -13.67 -18.38 3.88
N THR A 90 -12.98 -19.48 3.63
CA THR A 90 -11.65 -19.44 3.02
C THR A 90 -11.79 -19.06 1.55
N TYR A 91 -11.23 -17.92 1.17
CA TYR A 91 -11.19 -17.46 -0.22
C TYR A 91 -9.77 -17.03 -0.56
N TRP A 92 -9.07 -17.87 -1.31
CA TRP A 92 -7.65 -17.67 -1.62
C TRP A 92 -7.42 -16.39 -2.41
N GLY A 93 -6.55 -15.54 -1.88
CA GLY A 93 -6.21 -14.26 -2.46
C GLY A 93 -7.19 -13.13 -2.13
N GLY A 94 -8.33 -13.37 -1.47
CA GLY A 94 -9.14 -12.27 -0.91
C GLY A 94 -8.66 -11.84 0.47
N GLY A 95 -9.27 -10.79 0.97
CA GLY A 95 -9.07 -10.30 2.34
C GLY A 95 -10.42 -10.03 2.99
N CYS A 96 -10.50 -10.10 4.30
CA CYS A 96 -11.72 -9.74 5.02
C CYS A 96 -11.36 -9.26 6.41
N GLY A 97 -12.26 -8.48 7.01
CA GLY A 97 -12.03 -7.93 8.32
C GLY A 97 -13.26 -7.30 8.92
N TYR A 98 -13.12 -6.83 10.14
CA TYR A 98 -14.19 -6.24 10.92
C TYR A 98 -13.71 -5.09 11.80
N VAL A 99 -14.62 -4.16 12.09
CA VAL A 99 -14.38 -3.03 12.97
C VAL A 99 -14.48 -3.52 14.42
N ILE A 100 -13.43 -3.28 15.23
CA ILE A 100 -13.25 -3.90 16.55
C ILE A 100 -14.45 -3.66 17.48
N ASP A 101 -15.02 -2.47 17.45
CA ASP A 101 -16.09 -2.08 18.37
C ASP A 101 -17.51 -2.35 17.84
N ARG A 102 -17.64 -2.92 16.63
CA ARG A 102 -18.94 -3.04 15.94
C ARG A 102 -19.32 -4.48 15.57
N PHE A 103 -18.42 -5.44 15.72
CA PHE A 103 -18.60 -6.79 15.15
C PHE A 103 -18.12 -7.91 16.07
N LEU A 104 -18.90 -8.99 16.16
CA LEU A 104 -18.53 -10.21 16.87
C LEU A 104 -18.34 -11.34 15.87
N CYS A 105 -17.10 -11.80 15.70
CA CYS A 105 -16.82 -13.02 14.94
C CYS A 105 -17.25 -14.25 15.76
N SER A 106 -18.02 -15.15 15.14
CA SER A 106 -18.48 -16.40 15.77
C SER A 106 -17.45 -17.54 15.75
N ASP A 107 -16.23 -17.28 15.29
CA ASP A 107 -15.17 -18.29 15.30
C ASP A 107 -14.59 -18.38 16.72
N SER A 108 -15.05 -19.41 17.44
CA SER A 108 -14.59 -19.83 18.74
C SER A 108 -13.10 -20.17 18.72
N ASP A 109 -12.25 -19.27 19.21
CA ASP A 109 -11.25 -19.51 20.27
C ASP A 109 -10.30 -18.30 20.39
N SER A 110 -10.20 -17.73 21.60
CA SER A 110 -9.06 -16.97 22.16
C SER A 110 -8.93 -15.42 22.11
N ALA A 111 -9.94 -14.62 21.72
CA ALA A 111 -9.75 -13.16 21.62
C ALA A 111 -10.07 -12.31 22.88
N ASP A 112 -10.76 -12.84 23.90
CA ASP A 112 -11.37 -12.00 24.95
C ASP A 112 -10.45 -11.66 26.15
N GLN A 113 -9.15 -11.98 26.12
CA GLN A 113 -8.23 -11.67 27.23
C GLN A 113 -7.02 -10.80 26.85
N ASN A 114 -6.78 -10.53 25.56
CA ASN A 114 -5.62 -9.74 25.11
C ASN A 114 -5.93 -8.27 24.81
N ALA A 115 -7.20 -7.87 24.66
CA ALA A 115 -7.57 -6.49 24.34
C ALA A 115 -7.24 -5.51 25.49
N GLU A 116 -7.37 -5.93 26.74
CA GLU A 116 -7.12 -5.07 27.91
C GLU A 116 -5.62 -4.97 28.29
N GLN A 117 -4.81 -5.97 27.94
CA GLN A 117 -3.36 -5.93 28.19
C GLN A 117 -2.57 -5.19 27.10
N ASN A 118 -3.01 -5.25 25.84
CA ASN A 118 -2.33 -4.58 24.73
C ASN A 118 -2.52 -3.05 24.71
N GLY A 119 -3.61 -2.53 25.30
CA GLY A 119 -3.81 -1.08 25.48
C GLY A 119 -2.80 -0.41 26.41
N LYS A 120 -2.12 -1.18 27.29
CA LYS A 120 -1.04 -0.67 28.16
C LYS A 120 0.36 -0.81 27.55
N GLN A 121 0.45 -1.50 26.41
CA GLN A 121 1.70 -1.68 25.66
C GLN A 121 1.78 -0.69 24.50
N SER A 122 0.64 -0.27 23.93
CA SER A 122 0.54 0.85 22.98
C SER A 122 1.05 2.17 23.57
N ASP A 123 0.70 2.49 24.82
CA ASP A 123 1.14 3.73 25.47
C ASP A 123 2.67 3.80 25.64
N ARG A 124 3.32 2.64 25.85
CA ARG A 124 4.79 2.55 25.99
C ARG A 124 5.54 2.59 24.65
N ASN A 125 4.92 2.13 23.57
CA ASN A 125 5.51 2.14 22.23
C ASN A 125 5.35 3.50 21.53
N ILE A 126 4.33 4.30 21.89
CA ILE A 126 4.12 5.66 21.39
C ILE A 126 5.23 6.60 21.90
N GLU A 127 5.65 6.49 23.16
CA GLU A 127 6.77 7.30 23.70
C GLU A 127 8.12 6.92 23.08
N GLN A 128 8.37 5.64 22.79
CA GLN A 128 9.66 5.20 22.23
C GLN A 128 9.80 5.53 20.73
N ASN A 129 8.70 5.55 19.97
CA ASN A 129 8.72 5.91 18.54
C ASN A 129 8.72 7.43 18.30
N ALA A 130 8.21 8.24 19.25
CA ALA A 130 8.35 9.69 19.20
C ALA A 130 9.82 10.14 19.35
N ASP A 131 10.60 9.43 20.19
CA ASP A 131 12.00 9.77 20.44
C ASP A 131 12.97 9.28 19.35
N GLN A 132 12.62 8.24 18.58
CA GLN A 132 13.45 7.80 17.45
C GLN A 132 13.22 8.62 16.18
N ASN A 133 12.00 9.12 15.95
CA ASN A 133 11.69 10.01 14.81
C ASN A 133 12.03 11.50 15.07
N ALA A 134 12.34 11.89 16.31
CA ALA A 134 12.83 13.23 16.61
C ALA A 134 14.30 13.45 16.22
N ASN A 135 15.05 12.40 15.81
CA ASN A 135 16.50 12.47 15.65
C ASN A 135 17.00 12.36 14.19
N GLN A 136 16.11 12.52 13.20
CA GLN A 136 16.52 12.62 11.78
C GLN A 136 15.91 13.80 11.02
N ASN A 137 15.05 14.61 11.66
CA ASN A 137 14.38 15.76 11.03
C ASN A 137 14.58 17.08 11.79
N ALA A 138 15.68 17.23 12.52
CA ALA A 138 16.08 18.49 13.14
C ALA A 138 17.33 19.06 12.44
N ASP A 139 17.23 19.34 11.14
CA ASP A 139 17.80 20.53 10.52
C ASP A 139 17.51 20.51 9.01
N GLN A 140 16.85 21.58 8.56
CA GLN A 140 16.53 22.02 7.19
C GLN A 140 15.05 21.91 6.80
N ASN A 141 14.43 23.10 6.84
CA ASN A 141 13.08 23.48 6.38
C ASN A 141 12.06 23.81 7.48
N ALA A 142 12.54 24.25 8.64
CA ALA A 142 11.88 25.37 9.29
C ALA A 142 12.14 26.64 8.46
N ASP A 143 11.06 27.38 8.21
CA ASP A 143 11.03 28.75 7.69
C ASP A 143 10.96 28.92 6.16
N GLN A 144 9.76 28.72 5.59
CA GLN A 144 9.06 29.82 4.89
C GLN A 144 7.60 29.48 4.54
N ASN A 145 6.74 30.48 4.76
CA ASN A 145 5.32 30.62 4.39
C ASN A 145 4.29 29.93 5.28
N ALA A 146 4.24 30.41 6.53
CA ALA A 146 2.96 30.71 7.14
C ALA A 146 2.25 31.87 6.42
N ASP A 147 0.92 31.73 6.32
CA ASP A 147 -0.11 32.76 6.14
C ASP A 147 -0.65 33.05 4.72
N GLN A 148 -2.00 33.14 4.67
CA GLN A 148 -2.96 33.43 3.59
C GLN A 148 -3.43 32.22 2.75
N ASN A 149 -4.71 31.84 2.68
CA ASN A 149 -5.95 32.55 2.99
C ASN A 149 -7.10 31.57 3.29
N VAL A 150 -7.97 31.97 4.21
CA VAL A 150 -9.18 31.28 4.66
C VAL A 150 -10.40 31.81 3.89
N ASP A 151 -11.28 30.88 3.51
CA ASP A 151 -12.73 31.02 3.22
C ASP A 151 -13.19 31.67 1.88
N GLN A 152 -13.81 30.88 0.98
CA GLN A 152 -15.28 30.86 0.82
C GLN A 152 -15.80 29.96 -0.34
N ASN A 153 -16.81 29.15 0.05
CA ASN A 153 -18.01 28.71 -0.67
C ASN A 153 -17.96 27.66 -1.80
N ALA A 154 -18.32 26.43 -1.40
CA ALA A 154 -19.61 25.77 -1.64
C ALA A 154 -20.44 26.09 -2.91
N ASP A 155 -20.94 24.98 -3.47
CA ASP A 155 -22.08 24.79 -4.37
C ASP A 155 -21.76 24.75 -5.88
N GLN A 156 -21.64 23.53 -6.43
CA GLN A 156 -22.66 23.01 -7.34
C GLN A 156 -22.43 21.52 -7.63
N ASN A 157 -23.44 20.71 -7.26
CA ASN A 157 -23.59 19.33 -7.68
C ASN A 157 -24.90 19.25 -8.47
N ALA A 158 -24.83 18.92 -9.77
CA ALA A 158 -25.80 18.08 -10.46
C ALA A 158 -25.47 17.96 -11.96
N ASP A 159 -25.61 16.72 -12.43
CA ASP A 159 -25.91 16.31 -13.80
C ASP A 159 -24.72 16.17 -14.77
N GLN A 160 -24.22 14.94 -14.90
CA GLN A 160 -24.54 14.15 -16.09
C GLN A 160 -24.07 12.70 -15.98
N THR A 161 -25.05 11.85 -15.70
CA THR A 161 -25.15 10.49 -16.26
C THR A 161 -25.11 10.56 -17.79
N ASP A 162 -23.94 10.35 -18.40
CA ASP A 162 -23.78 9.85 -19.79
C ASP A 162 -22.30 9.64 -20.17
N GLN A 163 -21.61 8.72 -19.49
CA GLN A 163 -20.31 8.17 -19.93
C GLN A 163 -20.20 6.65 -19.66
N ALA A 164 -21.33 5.95 -19.53
CA ALA A 164 -21.36 4.48 -19.39
C ALA A 164 -21.41 3.74 -20.76
N SER A 165 -21.17 4.44 -21.86
CA SER A 165 -21.30 3.90 -23.23
C SER A 165 -20.05 4.06 -24.10
N GLN A 166 -18.90 4.41 -23.52
CA GLN A 166 -17.58 4.32 -24.20
C GLN A 166 -16.53 3.45 -23.48
N ALA A 167 -16.96 2.65 -22.49
CA ALA A 167 -16.08 1.72 -21.77
C ALA A 167 -15.99 0.31 -22.40
N SER A 168 -16.24 0.16 -23.71
CA SER A 168 -16.28 -1.15 -24.39
C SER A 168 -15.37 -1.29 -25.61
N GLN A 169 -14.27 -0.52 -25.69
CA GLN A 169 -13.22 -0.71 -26.69
C GLN A 169 -11.84 -0.27 -26.14
N ALA A 170 -11.21 -1.08 -25.27
CA ALA A 170 -9.75 -1.22 -25.14
C ALA A 170 -9.37 -2.16 -23.97
N SER A 171 -9.81 -3.42 -23.98
CA SER A 171 -9.10 -4.48 -23.25
C SER A 171 -7.92 -4.95 -24.12
N GLY A 172 -6.94 -4.07 -24.29
CA GLY A 172 -5.59 -4.46 -24.69
C GLY A 172 -4.74 -4.49 -23.44
N SER A 173 -4.20 -5.66 -23.06
CA SER A 173 -3.18 -5.76 -22.01
C SER A 173 -1.94 -4.99 -22.47
N THR A 174 -1.85 -3.69 -22.17
CA THR A 174 -0.61 -2.93 -22.26
C THR A 174 0.37 -3.50 -21.23
N SER A 175 1.27 -4.36 -21.69
CA SER A 175 2.42 -4.81 -20.92
C SER A 175 3.45 -3.69 -20.90
N TYR A 176 3.92 -3.33 -19.71
CA TYR A 176 5.08 -2.44 -19.55
C TYR A 176 6.31 -3.28 -19.22
N ASP A 177 7.50 -2.78 -19.54
CA ASP A 177 8.76 -3.36 -19.06
C ASP A 177 9.12 -2.68 -17.74
N ASN A 178 8.66 -3.24 -16.63
CA ASN A 178 8.78 -2.63 -15.30
C ASN A 178 8.92 -3.64 -14.15
N GLY A 179 9.22 -4.90 -14.47
CA GLY A 179 9.31 -6.00 -13.51
C GLY A 179 7.98 -6.46 -12.90
N LEU A 180 6.86 -5.87 -13.29
CA LEU A 180 5.52 -6.23 -12.82
C LEU A 180 4.75 -7.00 -13.89
N THR A 181 3.86 -7.89 -13.47
CA THR A 181 2.82 -8.44 -14.35
C THR A 181 1.78 -7.38 -14.69
N SER A 182 1.00 -7.58 -15.76
CA SER A 182 -0.13 -6.70 -16.07
C SER A 182 -1.15 -6.63 -14.93
N ALA A 183 -1.32 -7.71 -14.17
CA ALA A 183 -2.21 -7.77 -13.02
C ALA A 183 -1.70 -6.88 -11.88
N GLU A 184 -0.43 -7.01 -11.52
CA GLU A 184 0.21 -6.17 -10.48
C GLU A 184 0.24 -4.69 -10.87
N THR A 185 0.53 -4.37 -12.13
CA THR A 185 0.46 -2.98 -12.63
C THR A 185 -0.95 -2.41 -12.51
N SER A 186 -1.97 -3.22 -12.84
CA SER A 186 -3.37 -2.83 -12.70
C SER A 186 -3.78 -2.67 -11.24
N GLU A 187 -3.29 -3.54 -10.36
CA GLU A 187 -3.51 -3.47 -8.91
C GLU A 187 -2.90 -2.19 -8.32
N MET A 188 -1.66 -1.82 -8.69
CA MET A 188 -1.04 -0.57 -8.24
C MET A 188 -1.83 0.67 -8.69
N LEU A 189 -2.26 0.70 -9.95
CA LEU A 189 -3.07 1.81 -10.46
C LEU A 189 -4.45 1.88 -9.79
N ALA A 190 -5.10 0.75 -9.56
CA ALA A 190 -6.36 0.70 -8.85
C ALA A 190 -6.20 1.17 -7.39
N SER A 191 -5.13 0.74 -6.71
CA SER A 191 -4.77 1.16 -5.36
C SER A 191 -4.68 2.66 -5.25
N ILE A 192 -3.85 3.28 -6.09
CA ILE A 192 -3.57 4.71 -6.02
C ILE A 192 -4.80 5.55 -6.32
N ASN A 193 -5.60 5.13 -7.31
CA ASN A 193 -6.81 5.83 -7.69
C ASN A 193 -7.93 5.65 -6.66
N SER A 194 -7.98 4.53 -5.95
CA SER A 194 -8.86 4.34 -4.80
C SER A 194 -8.51 5.26 -3.63
N TYR A 195 -7.22 5.44 -3.33
CA TYR A 195 -6.79 6.41 -2.32
C TYR A 195 -7.18 7.83 -2.72
N ARG A 196 -6.91 8.21 -3.97
CA ARG A 196 -7.19 9.56 -4.49
C ARG A 196 -8.68 9.88 -4.51
N ALA A 197 -9.52 8.92 -4.92
CA ALA A 197 -10.98 9.09 -4.94
C ALA A 197 -11.57 9.41 -3.56
N GLN A 198 -11.04 8.81 -2.48
CA GLN A 198 -11.47 9.09 -1.10
C GLN A 198 -11.23 10.55 -0.68
N TYR A 199 -10.29 11.24 -1.34
CA TYR A 199 -9.94 12.63 -1.09
C TYR A 199 -10.47 13.58 -2.18
N GLY A 200 -11.37 13.08 -3.06
CA GLY A 200 -11.94 13.87 -4.15
C GLY A 200 -10.94 14.25 -5.25
N LEU A 201 -9.78 13.57 -5.30
CA LEU A 201 -8.72 13.84 -6.26
C LEU A 201 -8.93 13.07 -7.56
N GLY A 202 -8.53 13.69 -8.68
CA GLY A 202 -8.61 13.07 -9.99
C GLY A 202 -7.74 11.81 -10.11
N ALA A 203 -8.25 10.80 -10.80
CA ALA A 203 -7.52 9.56 -11.08
C ALA A 203 -6.26 9.82 -11.93
N LEU A 204 -5.19 9.11 -11.62
CA LEU A 204 -3.95 9.09 -12.40
C LEU A 204 -4.04 8.07 -13.53
N THR A 205 -3.31 8.35 -14.61
CA THR A 205 -3.09 7.42 -15.72
C THR A 205 -1.63 6.99 -15.79
N ILE A 206 -1.36 5.77 -16.24
CA ILE A 206 0.03 5.33 -16.43
C ILE A 206 0.66 6.07 -17.60
N ASP A 207 1.89 6.59 -17.43
CA ASP A 207 2.72 7.11 -18.52
C ASP A 207 3.96 6.24 -18.71
N ALA A 208 4.18 5.75 -19.93
CA ALA A 208 5.26 4.82 -20.24
C ALA A 208 6.67 5.38 -19.96
N ARG A 209 6.85 6.71 -20.00
CA ARG A 209 8.13 7.37 -19.74
C ARG A 209 8.44 7.37 -18.23
N LEU A 210 7.43 7.65 -17.40
CA LEU A 210 7.54 7.50 -15.95
C LEU A 210 7.80 6.05 -15.57
N VAL A 211 7.14 5.10 -16.22
CA VAL A 211 7.42 3.66 -16.01
C VAL A 211 8.87 3.31 -16.34
N ALA A 212 9.41 3.82 -17.45
CA ALA A 212 10.80 3.60 -17.83
C ALA A 212 11.78 4.22 -16.82
N ALA A 213 11.47 5.42 -16.29
CA ALA A 213 12.27 6.08 -15.26
C ALA A 213 12.27 5.27 -13.95
N SER A 214 11.08 4.88 -13.48
CA SER A 214 10.91 4.04 -12.29
C SER A 214 11.66 2.73 -12.42
N TYR A 215 11.62 2.10 -13.59
CA TYR A 215 12.29 0.80 -13.79
C TYR A 215 13.80 0.93 -13.89
N ALA A 216 14.31 1.98 -14.53
CA ALA A 216 15.74 2.28 -14.50
C ALA A 216 16.22 2.42 -13.04
N HIS A 217 15.47 3.15 -12.21
CA HIS A 217 15.82 3.38 -10.81
C HIS A 217 15.72 2.11 -9.95
N SER A 218 14.63 1.33 -10.06
CA SER A 218 14.52 0.06 -9.34
C SER A 218 15.67 -0.89 -9.68
N LYS A 219 16.10 -0.96 -10.95
CA LYS A 219 17.26 -1.76 -11.35
C LYS A 219 18.56 -1.23 -10.77
N ASP A 220 18.74 0.08 -10.71
CA ASP A 220 19.90 0.71 -10.12
C ASP A 220 20.00 0.41 -8.61
N GLN A 221 18.91 0.61 -7.88
CA GLN A 221 18.78 0.26 -6.46
C GLN A 221 19.09 -1.23 -6.22
N ALA A 222 18.56 -2.11 -7.06
CA ALA A 222 18.82 -3.56 -6.97
C ALA A 222 20.27 -3.92 -7.31
N ALA A 223 20.90 -3.25 -8.28
CA ALA A 223 22.30 -3.49 -8.66
C ALA A 223 23.29 -3.05 -7.56
N HIS A 224 22.93 -2.03 -6.79
CA HIS A 224 23.77 -1.46 -5.74
C HIS A 224 23.33 -1.86 -4.32
N CYS A 225 22.28 -2.68 -4.20
CA CYS A 225 21.72 -3.13 -2.94
C CYS A 225 21.39 -1.99 -1.96
N ALA A 226 20.90 -0.87 -2.49
CA ALA A 226 20.68 0.36 -1.74
C ALA A 226 19.35 1.00 -2.15
N MET A 227 18.53 1.35 -1.17
CA MET A 227 17.28 2.08 -1.39
C MET A 227 17.52 3.57 -1.13
N ALA A 228 17.33 4.39 -2.14
CA ALA A 228 17.56 5.82 -2.12
C ALA A 228 16.74 6.53 -3.22
N HIS A 229 16.50 7.83 -3.07
CA HIS A 229 15.94 8.66 -4.13
C HIS A 229 16.99 9.01 -5.21
N GLU A 230 18.22 9.30 -4.78
CA GLU A 230 19.36 9.55 -5.66
C GLU A 230 19.82 8.22 -6.29
N GLY A 231 20.07 8.24 -7.61
CA GLY A 231 20.67 7.12 -8.33
C GLY A 231 22.14 6.95 -8.00
N SER A 232 22.71 5.78 -8.24
CA SER A 232 24.13 5.50 -8.02
C SER A 232 25.08 6.37 -8.86
N ASP A 233 24.56 6.96 -9.94
CA ASP A 233 25.24 7.91 -10.82
C ASP A 233 25.07 9.38 -10.39
N GLY A 234 24.39 9.63 -9.27
CA GLY A 234 24.08 10.96 -8.74
C GLY A 234 22.87 11.62 -9.39
N SER A 235 22.07 10.88 -10.18
CA SER A 235 20.84 11.42 -10.77
C SER A 235 19.75 11.59 -9.72
N ASP A 236 19.05 12.72 -9.75
CA ASP A 236 17.81 12.91 -9.02
C ASP A 236 16.63 12.29 -9.80
N PRO A 237 15.46 12.06 -9.16
CA PRO A 237 14.30 11.47 -9.83
C PRO A 237 13.87 12.20 -11.11
N TRP A 238 13.89 13.54 -11.10
CA TRP A 238 13.52 14.35 -12.26
C TRP A 238 14.52 14.23 -13.41
N ASP A 239 15.82 14.09 -13.13
CA ASP A 239 16.82 13.84 -14.18
C ASP A 239 16.51 12.53 -14.91
N ARG A 240 16.11 11.50 -14.16
CA ARG A 240 15.71 10.20 -14.71
C ARG A 240 14.43 10.30 -15.53
N MET A 241 13.43 11.07 -15.07
CA MET A 241 12.19 11.33 -15.82
C MET A 241 12.48 12.07 -17.14
N GLU A 242 13.29 13.13 -17.10
CA GLU A 242 13.73 13.90 -18.27
C GLU A 242 14.54 13.05 -19.25
N ALA A 243 15.40 12.16 -18.75
CA ALA A 243 16.15 11.22 -19.58
C ALA A 243 15.25 10.25 -20.38
N GLN A 244 14.02 9.99 -19.90
CA GLN A 244 13.00 9.23 -20.64
C GLN A 244 12.08 10.12 -21.50
N GLY A 245 12.36 11.42 -21.59
CA GLY A 245 11.57 12.39 -22.34
C GLY A 245 10.25 12.78 -21.66
N TYR A 246 10.17 12.64 -20.33
CA TYR A 246 9.06 13.16 -19.54
C TYR A 246 9.43 14.54 -19.00
N ASP A 247 9.01 15.59 -19.72
CA ASP A 247 9.03 16.95 -19.18
C ASP A 247 8.02 17.05 -18.03
N TRP A 248 8.35 17.77 -16.96
CA TRP A 248 7.51 17.86 -15.77
C TRP A 248 7.36 19.31 -15.30
N ALA A 249 6.12 19.72 -15.00
CA ALA A 249 5.82 20.92 -14.25
C ALA A 249 5.71 20.60 -12.74
N VAL A 250 5.25 19.39 -12.43
CA VAL A 250 5.14 18.85 -11.08
C VAL A 250 5.58 17.39 -11.13
N ALA A 251 6.44 16.99 -10.20
CA ALA A 251 6.90 15.61 -10.05
C ALA A 251 6.97 15.20 -8.58
N ALA A 252 6.94 13.90 -8.33
CA ALA A 252 7.20 13.29 -7.03
C ALA A 252 7.67 11.83 -7.21
N GLU A 253 8.35 11.27 -6.22
CA GLU A 253 8.78 9.87 -6.23
C GLU A 253 8.52 9.22 -4.87
N ASN A 254 8.07 7.97 -4.90
CA ASN A 254 8.06 7.06 -3.77
C ASN A 254 9.01 5.89 -4.07
N VAL A 255 9.90 5.56 -3.12
CA VAL A 255 10.76 4.37 -3.18
C VAL A 255 10.48 3.44 -2.00
N ALA A 256 10.74 2.15 -2.18
CA ALA A 256 10.68 1.18 -1.09
C ALA A 256 11.56 -0.04 -1.37
N ALA A 257 11.92 -0.78 -0.33
CA ALA A 257 12.64 -2.04 -0.47
C ALA A 257 12.16 -3.08 0.54
N GLY A 258 12.20 -4.35 0.12
CA GLY A 258 11.87 -5.52 0.96
C GLY A 258 10.40 -5.96 0.94
N GLN A 259 9.47 -5.18 0.40
CA GLN A 259 8.08 -5.60 0.26
C GLN A 259 7.96 -6.67 -0.85
N SER A 260 7.22 -7.73 -0.55
CA SER A 260 7.12 -8.93 -1.40
C SER A 260 5.90 -8.93 -2.34
N SER A 261 5.04 -7.92 -2.25
CA SER A 261 3.83 -7.80 -3.06
C SER A 261 3.41 -6.35 -3.28
N VAL A 262 2.54 -6.15 -4.28
CA VAL A 262 1.90 -4.85 -4.57
C VAL A 262 1.14 -4.33 -3.34
N SER A 263 0.25 -5.14 -2.75
CA SER A 263 -0.44 -4.74 -1.53
C SER A 263 0.55 -4.28 -0.46
N ALA A 264 1.59 -5.05 -0.14
CA ALA A 264 2.54 -4.68 0.91
C ALA A 264 3.28 -3.35 0.66
N VAL A 265 3.67 -3.05 -0.58
CA VAL A 265 4.33 -1.79 -0.91
C VAL A 265 3.35 -0.62 -0.90
N MET A 266 2.12 -0.81 -1.39
CA MET A 266 1.08 0.21 -1.34
C MET A 266 0.68 0.53 0.11
N THR A 267 0.56 -0.47 0.99
CA THR A 267 0.34 -0.27 2.43
C THR A 267 1.48 0.54 3.06
N SER A 268 2.72 0.19 2.72
CA SER A 268 3.93 0.84 3.26
C SER A 268 3.97 2.33 2.91
N TRP A 269 3.74 2.65 1.62
CA TRP A 269 3.65 4.04 1.17
C TRP A 269 2.45 4.76 1.78
N TRP A 270 1.28 4.12 1.86
CA TRP A 270 0.12 4.74 2.49
C TRP A 270 0.38 5.06 3.97
N ASN A 271 1.05 4.19 4.73
CA ASN A 271 1.31 4.42 6.14
C ASN A 271 2.43 5.43 6.43
N SER A 272 3.20 5.83 5.43
CA SER A 272 4.21 6.90 5.53
C SER A 272 3.62 8.24 5.13
N ALA A 273 3.71 9.25 6.02
CA ALA A 273 3.15 10.58 5.75
C ALA A 273 3.73 11.23 4.48
N GLY A 274 5.05 11.12 4.26
CA GLY A 274 5.71 11.67 3.07
C GLY A 274 5.27 10.98 1.79
N HIS A 275 5.25 9.64 1.77
CA HIS A 275 4.83 8.89 0.59
C HIS A 275 3.34 9.07 0.29
N ARG A 276 2.50 9.14 1.33
CA ARG A 276 1.08 9.46 1.22
C ARG A 276 0.85 10.84 0.62
N ALA A 277 1.65 11.84 1.00
CA ALA A 277 1.55 13.18 0.42
C ALA A 277 1.81 13.16 -1.10
N ASN A 278 2.71 12.32 -1.59
CA ASN A 278 2.95 12.13 -3.03
C ASN A 278 1.74 11.47 -3.72
N ILE A 279 1.17 10.41 -3.12
CA ILE A 279 -0.05 9.74 -3.61
C ILE A 279 -1.22 10.73 -3.73
N LEU A 280 -1.37 11.62 -2.75
CA LEU A 280 -2.44 12.62 -2.66
C LEU A 280 -2.07 13.97 -3.27
N LYS A 281 -0.96 14.08 -4.00
CA LYS A 281 -0.54 15.33 -4.63
C LYS A 281 -1.58 15.71 -5.70
N ASP A 282 -2.19 16.89 -5.58
CA ASP A 282 -3.38 17.24 -6.39
C ASP A 282 -3.04 17.40 -7.88
N ASP A 283 -1.90 18.04 -8.16
CA ASP A 283 -1.53 18.46 -9.51
C ASP A 283 -0.96 17.35 -10.39
N VAL A 284 -0.59 16.19 -9.83
CA VAL A 284 -0.09 15.07 -10.65
C VAL A 284 -1.24 14.44 -11.44
N LYS A 285 -0.95 14.02 -12.67
CA LYS A 285 -1.91 13.39 -13.61
C LYS A 285 -1.44 12.03 -14.09
N ASN A 286 -0.12 11.79 -14.05
CA ASN A 286 0.50 10.58 -14.54
C ASN A 286 1.27 9.86 -13.43
N VAL A 287 1.41 8.55 -13.61
CA VAL A 287 2.18 7.70 -12.71
C VAL A 287 2.97 6.63 -13.48
N GLY A 288 4.13 6.26 -12.95
CA GLY A 288 4.92 5.09 -13.35
C GLY A 288 5.13 4.19 -12.12
N PHE A 289 5.18 2.89 -12.34
CA PHE A 289 5.49 1.91 -11.30
C PHE A 289 6.53 0.94 -11.82
N ALA A 290 7.46 0.54 -10.97
CA ALA A 290 8.38 -0.54 -11.27
C ALA A 290 8.86 -1.30 -10.03
N VAL A 291 9.31 -2.52 -10.27
CA VAL A 291 10.02 -3.35 -9.31
C VAL A 291 11.24 -4.00 -9.96
N ALA A 292 12.30 -4.19 -9.20
CA ALA A 292 13.41 -5.06 -9.57
C ALA A 292 13.87 -5.87 -8.36
N SER A 293 14.46 -7.04 -8.62
CA SER A 293 14.92 -7.93 -7.57
C SER A 293 16.39 -8.34 -7.76
N ASN A 294 17.10 -8.46 -6.65
CA ASN A 294 18.45 -8.99 -6.60
C ASN A 294 18.62 -9.83 -5.32
N SER A 295 18.69 -11.16 -5.47
CA SER A 295 18.84 -12.10 -4.35
C SER A 295 20.22 -12.08 -3.71
N ASP A 296 21.21 -11.45 -4.34
CA ASP A 296 22.58 -11.38 -3.82
C ASP A 296 22.73 -10.25 -2.79
N CYS A 297 21.74 -9.35 -2.69
CA CYS A 297 21.70 -8.30 -1.69
C CYS A 297 21.39 -8.87 -0.30
N SER A 298 22.17 -8.49 0.70
CA SER A 298 22.07 -9.05 2.06
C SER A 298 20.89 -8.52 2.87
N GLU A 299 20.36 -7.34 2.54
CA GLU A 299 19.30 -6.68 3.31
C GLU A 299 17.93 -6.80 2.65
N TYR A 300 17.80 -6.37 1.39
CA TYR A 300 16.55 -6.44 0.64
C TYR A 300 16.76 -7.13 -0.70
N ALA A 301 15.85 -8.04 -1.06
CA ALA A 301 15.86 -8.73 -2.34
C ALA A 301 15.02 -8.04 -3.42
N THR A 302 14.20 -7.04 -3.06
CA THR A 302 13.23 -6.39 -3.96
C THR A 302 13.22 -4.88 -3.71
N TYR A 303 13.20 -4.10 -4.80
CA TYR A 303 13.27 -2.63 -4.80
C TYR A 303 12.19 -2.05 -5.71
N TRP A 304 11.42 -1.10 -5.18
CA TRP A 304 10.23 -0.53 -5.79
C TRP A 304 10.41 0.96 -6.02
N THR A 305 9.90 1.45 -7.15
CA THR A 305 9.85 2.87 -7.48
C THR A 305 8.45 3.21 -8.02
N GLN A 306 7.91 4.35 -7.58
CA GLN A 306 6.66 4.91 -8.05
C GLN A 306 6.86 6.41 -8.33
N ASP A 307 6.90 6.75 -9.62
CA ASP A 307 7.09 8.11 -10.10
C ASP A 307 5.77 8.76 -10.46
N PHE A 308 5.61 10.03 -10.11
CA PHE A 308 4.42 10.83 -10.41
C PHE A 308 4.80 12.04 -11.24
N GLY A 309 3.91 12.46 -12.12
CA GLY A 309 4.15 13.64 -12.95
C GLY A 309 2.89 14.33 -13.44
N ALA A 310 3.06 15.60 -13.81
CA ALA A 310 2.20 16.31 -14.75
C ALA A 310 3.06 17.24 -15.61
N GLN A 311 2.69 17.40 -16.87
CA GLN A 311 3.36 18.27 -17.85
C GLN A 311 2.61 19.59 -18.02
#